data_AF-A0A2D5ZAE8-F1
#
_entry.id   AF-A0A2D5ZAE8-F1
#
_cell.length_a   1.000
_cell.length_b   1.000
_cell.length_c   1.000
_cell.angle_alpha   90.00
_cell.angle_beta   90.00
_cell.angle_gamma   90.00
#
_symmetry.space_group_name_H-M   'P 1'
#
loop_
_entity.id
_entity.type
_entity.pdbx_description
1 polymer ?
#
loop_
_entity_poly.entity_id
_entity_poly.type
_entity_poly.pdbx_seq_one_letter_code
_entity_poly.pdbx_strand_id
1 'polypeptide(L)'
;MLARWLRSPREDVTTALWLVGRALPDCHRDPAYVQSLRLMAKERQYHRDLRRRLADQICPSPGHGRPASASRGSALRRRLLGCRFEMSLLLLRDCAELILLDRLVERDADPTVTAVCRNLAKDKRAHIGFVAERLTALYADFNFIRRNLRRLRLRVMCAAVLTRDACRHWPLARRFGFPATALLTEGARRFAYLLERITPYRRDALLAALLSQRSEPYAKTARLP
;
A
#
# COMPACT_ATOMS: atom_id res chain seq x y z
N MET A 1 19.10 -2.88 12.80
CA MET A 1 18.53 -2.69 11.44
C MET A 1 17.03 -2.94 11.39
N LEU A 2 16.53 -4.09 11.85
CA LEU A 2 15.10 -4.38 11.97
C LEU A 2 14.36 -3.31 12.81
N ALA A 3 14.90 -2.93 13.98
CA ALA A 3 14.36 -1.84 14.79
C ALA A 3 14.29 -0.49 14.04
N ARG A 4 15.25 -0.18 13.16
CA ARG A 4 15.22 1.04 12.32
C ARG A 4 14.14 0.97 11.25
N TRP A 5 13.88 -0.21 10.67
CA TRP A 5 12.75 -0.43 9.78
C TRP A 5 11.41 -0.27 10.50
N LEU A 6 11.28 -0.89 11.68
CA LEU A 6 10.08 -0.81 12.51
C LEU A 6 9.78 0.63 12.97
N ARG A 7 10.81 1.44 13.28
CA ARG A 7 10.69 2.85 13.67
C ARG A 7 10.53 3.82 12.49
N SER A 8 10.55 3.33 11.25
CA SER A 8 10.42 4.20 10.07
C SER A 8 9.12 5.01 10.15
N PRO A 9 9.17 6.36 10.12
CA PRO A 9 7.97 7.16 9.99
C PRO A 9 7.29 6.82 8.67
N ARG A 10 6.00 6.50 8.75
CA ARG A 10 5.17 6.22 7.59
C ARG A 10 4.08 7.26 7.48
N GLU A 11 4.07 7.95 6.33
CA GLU A 11 3.09 8.98 6.01
C GLU A 11 1.67 8.40 5.80
N ASP A 12 1.54 7.09 5.83
CA ASP A 12 0.35 6.37 5.37
C ASP A 12 -0.90 6.66 6.21
N VAL A 13 -0.74 6.96 7.51
CA VAL A 13 -1.85 7.40 8.38
C VAL A 13 -2.37 8.77 7.95
N THR A 14 -1.45 9.71 7.68
CA THR A 14 -1.84 11.07 7.28
C THR A 14 -2.46 11.13 5.89
N THR A 15 -2.06 10.23 4.99
CA THR A 15 -2.73 10.06 3.68
C THR A 15 -4.13 9.48 3.86
N ALA A 16 -4.30 8.43 4.69
CA ALA A 16 -5.61 7.83 4.94
C ALA A 16 -6.61 8.82 5.55
N LEU A 17 -6.20 9.59 6.57
CA LEU A 17 -7.04 10.63 7.18
C LEU A 17 -7.40 11.74 6.19
N TRP A 18 -6.47 12.15 5.33
CA TRP A 18 -6.75 13.12 4.28
C TRP A 18 -7.76 12.57 3.26
N LEU A 19 -7.67 11.29 2.88
CA LEU A 19 -8.66 10.63 2.02
C LEU A 19 -10.04 10.59 2.67
N VAL A 20 -10.14 10.37 3.99
CA VAL A 20 -11.42 10.47 4.72
C VAL A 20 -12.00 11.88 4.60
N GLY A 21 -11.18 12.91 4.85
CA GLY A 21 -11.62 14.31 4.74
C GLY A 21 -12.10 14.68 3.34
N ARG A 22 -11.48 14.13 2.30
CA ARG A 22 -11.92 14.29 0.91
C ARG A 22 -13.17 13.48 0.58
N ALA A 23 -13.33 12.28 1.12
CA ALA A 23 -14.45 11.41 0.82
C ALA A 23 -15.76 11.84 1.50
N LEU A 24 -15.69 12.48 2.67
CA LEU A 24 -16.87 12.92 3.43
C LEU A 24 -17.86 13.79 2.63
N PRO A 25 -17.43 14.88 1.96
CA PRO A 25 -18.34 15.68 1.14
C PRO A 25 -18.72 14.98 -0.18
N ASP A 26 -17.74 14.29 -0.80
CA ASP A 26 -17.86 13.81 -2.18
C ASP A 26 -18.61 12.47 -2.30
N CYS A 27 -18.72 11.70 -1.21
CA CYS A 27 -19.21 10.30 -1.21
C CYS A 27 -20.41 10.07 -0.29
N HIS A 28 -21.31 11.06 -0.11
CA HIS A 28 -22.51 10.92 0.73
C HIS A 28 -23.40 9.72 0.36
N ARG A 29 -23.36 9.27 -0.90
CA ARG A 29 -24.10 8.09 -1.40
C ARG A 29 -23.40 6.76 -1.17
N ASP A 30 -22.22 6.78 -0.56
CA ASP A 30 -21.38 5.60 -0.30
C ASP A 30 -20.79 5.68 1.13
N PRO A 31 -21.65 5.59 2.17
CA PRO A 31 -21.21 5.68 3.57
C PRO A 31 -20.28 4.53 3.95
N ALA A 32 -20.43 3.37 3.30
CA ALA A 32 -19.58 2.21 3.52
C ALA A 32 -18.13 2.48 3.08
N TYR A 33 -17.90 3.15 1.95
CA TYR A 33 -16.56 3.59 1.54
C TYR A 33 -15.90 4.51 2.57
N VAL A 34 -16.63 5.51 3.09
CA VAL A 34 -16.10 6.43 4.11
C VAL A 34 -15.74 5.67 5.39
N GLN A 35 -16.57 4.71 5.79
CA GLN A 35 -16.32 3.88 6.96
C GLN A 35 -15.10 2.97 6.76
N SER A 36 -14.94 2.36 5.58
CA SER A 36 -13.75 1.56 5.25
C SER A 36 -12.47 2.40 5.24
N LEU A 37 -12.51 3.64 4.75
CA LEU A 37 -11.36 4.56 4.84
C LEU A 37 -11.00 4.89 6.30
N ARG A 38 -12.00 5.11 7.15
CA ARG A 38 -11.79 5.35 8.59
C ARG A 38 -11.18 4.13 9.28
N LEU A 39 -11.68 2.93 8.97
CA LEU A 39 -11.13 1.68 9.48
C LEU A 39 -9.67 1.50 9.06
N MET A 40 -9.38 1.68 7.77
CA MET A 40 -8.01 1.61 7.25
C MET A 40 -7.09 2.64 7.93
N ALA A 41 -7.57 3.86 8.22
CA ALA A 41 -6.78 4.85 8.93
C ALA A 41 -6.44 4.40 10.37
N LYS A 42 -7.42 3.84 11.09
CA LYS A 42 -7.22 3.26 12.43
C LYS A 42 -6.25 2.08 12.40
N GLU A 43 -6.39 1.16 11.46
CA GLU A 43 -5.51 0.00 11.32
C GLU A 43 -4.06 0.44 11.02
N ARG A 44 -3.86 1.44 10.17
CA ARG A 44 -2.51 1.98 9.91
C ARG A 44 -1.90 2.65 11.15
N GLN A 45 -2.71 3.33 11.95
CA GLN A 45 -2.25 3.87 13.23
C GLN A 45 -1.83 2.74 14.17
N TYR A 46 -2.66 1.70 14.28
CA TYR A 46 -2.33 0.50 15.05
C TYR A 46 -1.03 -0.17 14.56
N HIS A 47 -0.84 -0.33 13.24
CA HIS A 47 0.38 -0.90 12.66
C HIS A 47 1.63 -0.09 13.03
N ARG A 48 1.54 1.23 12.98
CA ARG A 48 2.65 2.12 13.36
C ARG A 48 3.01 1.93 14.83
N ASP A 49 2.01 1.89 15.70
CA ASP A 49 2.20 1.81 17.14
C ASP A 49 2.69 0.41 17.55
N LEU A 50 2.18 -0.66 16.93
CA LEU A 50 2.64 -2.04 17.09
C LEU A 50 4.11 -2.21 16.71
N ARG A 51 4.52 -1.67 15.56
CA ARG A 51 5.92 -1.73 15.13
C ARG A 51 6.85 -0.96 16.04
N ARG A 52 6.41 0.20 16.52
CA ARG A 52 7.18 0.99 17.48
C ARG A 52 7.43 0.17 18.75
N ARG A 53 6.39 -0.42 19.33
CA ARG A 53 6.50 -1.30 20.52
C ARG A 53 7.45 -2.47 20.27
N LEU A 54 7.31 -3.16 19.14
CA LEU A 54 8.21 -4.25 18.77
C LEU A 54 9.67 -3.78 18.61
N ALA A 55 9.88 -2.57 18.06
CA ALA A 55 11.22 -2.00 17.94
C ALA A 55 11.84 -1.65 19.29
N ASP A 56 11.02 -1.18 20.23
CA ASP A 56 11.44 -0.84 21.59
C ASP A 56 11.79 -2.10 22.39
N GLN A 57 11.08 -3.23 22.16
CA GLN A 57 11.41 -4.53 22.74
C GLN A 57 12.71 -5.13 22.18
N ILE A 58 12.90 -5.11 20.85
CA ILE A 58 14.08 -5.72 20.21
C ILE A 58 15.35 -4.90 20.44
N CYS A 59 15.21 -3.58 20.57
CA CYS A 59 16.34 -2.67 20.77
C CYS A 59 15.87 -1.51 21.65
N PRO A 60 15.92 -1.68 22.99
CA PRO A 60 15.60 -0.63 23.94
C PRO A 60 16.72 0.42 23.89
N SER A 61 16.62 1.34 22.94
CA SER A 61 17.55 2.45 22.82
C SER A 61 16.81 3.75 23.12
N PRO A 62 17.30 4.60 24.05
CA PRO A 62 16.72 5.90 24.37
C PRO A 62 17.09 6.90 23.26
N GLY A 63 16.54 6.70 22.07
CA GLY A 63 16.95 7.40 20.87
C GLY A 63 15.80 8.17 20.25
N HIS A 64 15.76 9.47 20.56
CA HIS A 64 14.91 10.51 19.97
C HIS A 64 14.86 10.41 18.44
N GLY A 65 13.90 9.65 17.91
CA GLY A 65 13.57 9.67 16.50
C GLY A 65 12.87 11.00 16.21
N ARG A 66 13.64 12.02 15.83
CA ARG A 66 13.13 13.32 15.37
C ARG A 66 11.91 13.09 14.47
N PRO A 67 10.73 13.65 14.75
CA PRO A 67 9.59 13.50 13.88
C PRO A 67 10.00 14.00 12.49
N ALA A 68 9.77 13.20 11.45
CA ALA A 68 10.18 13.53 10.09
C ALA A 68 9.44 14.80 9.61
N SER A 69 10.00 16.00 9.87
CA SER A 69 9.43 17.25 9.35
C SER A 69 9.53 17.32 7.82
N ALA A 70 10.53 16.66 7.23
CA ALA A 70 10.69 16.51 5.77
C ALA A 70 9.49 15.82 5.08
N SER A 71 8.73 14.99 5.81
CA SER A 71 7.56 14.28 5.28
C SER A 71 6.39 15.22 5.00
N ARG A 72 6.18 16.24 5.85
CA ARG A 72 4.99 17.09 5.83
C ARG A 72 4.93 17.98 4.58
N GLY A 73 6.06 18.61 4.22
CA GLY A 73 6.16 19.43 3.01
C GLY A 73 6.01 18.62 1.71
N SER A 74 6.53 17.39 1.69
CA SER A 74 6.35 16.50 0.55
C SER A 74 4.91 15.99 0.42
N ALA A 75 4.23 15.69 1.54
CA ALA A 75 2.83 15.28 1.55
C ALA A 75 1.88 16.36 1.04
N LEU A 76 2.11 17.62 1.42
CA LEU A 76 1.29 18.75 0.94
C LEU A 76 1.41 18.94 -0.57
N ARG A 77 2.63 18.91 -1.12
CA ARG A 77 2.86 19.02 -2.57
C ARG A 77 2.22 17.88 -3.36
N ARG A 78 2.26 16.65 -2.84
CA ARG A 78 1.64 15.49 -3.51
C ARG A 78 0.12 15.54 -3.50
N ARG A 79 -0.50 16.08 -2.45
CA ARG A 79 -1.97 16.24 -2.38
C ARG A 79 -2.52 17.13 -3.49
N LEU A 80 -1.72 18.02 -4.05
CA LEU A 80 -2.08 18.80 -5.26
C LEU A 80 -2.29 17.93 -6.50
N LEU A 81 -1.73 16.72 -6.53
CA LEU A 81 -1.93 15.75 -7.62
C LEU A 81 -3.27 14.99 -7.50
N GLY A 82 -4.01 15.22 -6.41
CA GLY A 82 -5.38 14.75 -6.20
C GLY A 82 -5.53 13.34 -5.62
N CYS A 83 -6.77 12.97 -5.30
CA CYS A 83 -7.10 11.72 -4.59
C CYS A 83 -6.65 10.47 -5.34
N ARG A 84 -6.81 10.43 -6.67
CA ARG A 84 -6.39 9.29 -7.50
C ARG A 84 -4.89 9.02 -7.36
N PHE A 85 -4.07 10.06 -7.30
CA PHE A 85 -2.63 9.93 -7.12
C PHE A 85 -2.28 9.37 -5.74
N GLU A 86 -2.86 9.95 -4.67
CA GLU A 86 -2.62 9.49 -3.30
C GLU A 86 -3.08 8.05 -3.07
N MET A 87 -4.23 7.65 -3.62
CA MET A 87 -4.70 6.25 -3.56
C MET A 87 -3.78 5.30 -4.31
N SER A 88 -3.33 5.67 -5.52
CA SER A 88 -2.36 4.88 -6.28
C SER A 88 -1.03 4.74 -5.54
N LEU A 89 -0.53 5.80 -4.89
CA LEU A 89 0.67 5.74 -4.07
C LEU A 89 0.47 4.85 -2.84
N LEU A 90 -0.68 4.92 -2.19
CA LEU A 90 -1.03 4.09 -1.02
C LEU A 90 -1.02 2.60 -1.37
N LEU A 91 -1.68 2.24 -2.47
CA LEU A 91 -1.68 0.88 -3.01
C LEU A 91 -0.26 0.36 -3.25
N LEU A 92 0.56 1.14 -3.95
CA LEU A 92 1.93 0.76 -4.30
C LEU A 92 2.81 0.55 -3.06
N ARG A 93 2.65 1.39 -2.05
CA ARG A 93 3.36 1.25 -0.77
C ARG A 93 2.96 -0.02 -0.03
N ASP A 94 1.67 -0.35 0.02
CA ASP A 94 1.22 -1.60 0.65
C ASP A 94 1.71 -2.84 -0.10
N CYS A 95 1.80 -2.77 -1.43
CA CYS A 95 2.36 -3.86 -2.24
C CYS A 95 3.85 -4.08 -1.95
N ALA A 96 4.65 -3.01 -1.96
CA ALA A 96 6.07 -3.08 -1.65
C ALA A 96 6.32 -3.58 -0.23
N GLU A 97 5.52 -3.12 0.73
CA GLU A 97 5.56 -3.61 2.09
C GLU A 97 5.19 -5.09 2.22
N LEU A 98 4.13 -5.53 1.54
CA LEU A 98 3.67 -6.91 1.64
C LEU A 98 4.77 -7.89 1.23
N ILE A 99 5.53 -7.56 0.19
CA ILE A 99 6.68 -8.37 -0.25
C ILE A 99 7.71 -8.48 0.87
N LEU A 100 8.03 -7.37 1.53
CA LEU A 100 9.00 -7.39 2.62
C LEU A 100 8.48 -8.20 3.82
N LEU A 101 7.19 -8.09 4.15
CA LEU A 101 6.57 -8.87 5.22
C LEU A 101 6.60 -10.37 4.91
N ASP A 102 6.21 -10.76 3.69
CA ASP A 102 6.24 -12.18 3.27
C ASP A 102 7.67 -12.74 3.37
N ARG A 103 8.69 -11.99 2.93
CA ARG A 103 10.10 -12.41 3.08
C ARG A 103 10.57 -12.53 4.52
N LEU A 104 10.09 -11.65 5.42
CA LEU A 104 10.42 -11.74 6.84
C LEU A 104 9.76 -12.97 7.48
N VAL A 105 8.57 -13.36 7.02
CA VAL A 105 7.87 -14.58 7.48
C VAL A 105 8.55 -15.85 6.97
N GLU A 106 9.00 -15.87 5.72
CA GLU A 106 9.67 -17.03 5.10
C GLU A 106 11.04 -17.36 5.74
N ARG A 107 11.72 -16.36 6.31
CA ARG A 107 13.10 -16.50 6.81
C ARG A 107 13.19 -16.84 8.30
N ASP A 108 12.09 -17.31 8.88
CA ASP A 108 11.98 -17.76 10.28
C ASP A 108 12.61 -16.78 11.28
N ALA A 109 12.17 -15.52 11.19
CA ALA A 109 12.49 -14.54 12.23
C ALA A 109 11.89 -15.00 13.57
N ASP A 110 12.38 -14.42 14.67
CA ASP A 110 11.81 -14.53 16.01
C ASP A 110 10.27 -14.72 15.98
N PRO A 111 9.70 -15.71 16.71
CA PRO A 111 8.28 -16.05 16.62
C PRO A 111 7.34 -14.85 16.80
N THR A 112 7.71 -13.90 17.65
CA THR A 112 6.95 -12.66 17.88
C THR A 112 6.99 -11.77 16.64
N VAL A 113 8.16 -11.59 16.03
CA VAL A 113 8.33 -10.83 14.78
C VAL A 113 7.53 -11.48 13.66
N THR A 114 7.60 -12.80 13.53
CA THR A 114 6.87 -13.56 12.51
C THR A 114 5.36 -13.44 12.68
N ALA A 115 4.84 -13.55 13.90
CA ALA A 115 3.42 -13.34 14.19
C ALA A 115 2.95 -11.92 13.84
N VAL A 116 3.73 -10.91 14.21
CA VAL A 116 3.44 -9.51 13.85
C VAL A 116 3.47 -9.32 12.33
N CYS A 117 4.45 -9.89 11.63
CA CYS A 117 4.55 -9.76 10.17
C CYS A 117 3.37 -10.44 9.46
N ARG A 118 2.92 -11.61 9.91
CA ARG A 118 1.74 -12.31 9.38
C ARG A 118 0.46 -11.48 9.55
N ASN A 119 0.25 -10.92 10.74
CA ASN A 119 -0.92 -10.06 11.01
C ASN A 119 -0.90 -8.80 10.13
N LEU A 120 0.25 -8.12 10.05
CA LEU A 120 0.40 -6.98 9.16
C LEU A 120 0.16 -7.35 7.70
N ALA A 121 0.69 -8.49 7.24
CA ALA A 121 0.54 -8.94 5.86
C ALA A 121 -0.93 -9.23 5.52
N LYS A 122 -1.70 -9.82 6.45
CA LYS A 122 -3.14 -10.03 6.30
C LYS A 122 -3.88 -8.71 6.07
N ASP A 123 -3.64 -7.72 6.91
CA ASP A 123 -4.28 -6.40 6.80
C ASP A 123 -3.87 -5.69 5.50
N LYS A 124 -2.60 -5.82 5.09
CA LYS A 124 -2.10 -5.23 3.84
C LYS A 124 -2.79 -5.83 2.61
N ARG A 125 -3.04 -7.14 2.59
CA ARG A 125 -3.82 -7.77 1.51
C ARG A 125 -5.24 -7.20 1.43
N ALA A 126 -5.89 -6.98 2.57
CA ALA A 126 -7.22 -6.36 2.62
C ALA A 126 -7.19 -4.90 2.12
N HIS A 127 -6.18 -4.10 2.53
CA HIS A 127 -6.01 -2.73 2.05
C HIS A 127 -5.78 -2.66 0.53
N ILE A 128 -4.95 -3.56 0.00
CA ILE A 128 -4.69 -3.66 -1.44
C ILE A 128 -5.98 -3.94 -2.21
N GLY A 129 -6.79 -4.91 -1.76
CA GLY A 129 -8.08 -5.22 -2.38
C GLY A 129 -9.01 -4.00 -2.42
N PHE A 130 -9.26 -3.41 -1.24
CA PHE A 130 -10.11 -2.23 -1.09
C PHE A 130 -9.66 -1.05 -1.97
N VAL A 131 -8.37 -0.71 -1.97
CA VAL A 131 -7.86 0.43 -2.75
C VAL A 131 -7.87 0.12 -4.25
N ALA A 132 -7.55 -1.12 -4.65
CA ALA A 132 -7.60 -1.54 -6.05
C ALA A 132 -9.02 -1.47 -6.62
N GLU A 133 -10.02 -1.94 -5.86
CA GLU A 133 -11.43 -1.85 -6.27
C GLU A 133 -11.86 -0.40 -6.48
N ARG A 134 -11.56 0.47 -5.52
CA ARG A 134 -11.91 1.89 -5.66
C ARG A 134 -11.17 2.56 -6.82
N LEU A 135 -9.89 2.24 -7.03
CA LEU A 135 -9.14 2.77 -8.17
C LEU A 135 -9.69 2.26 -9.50
N THR A 136 -10.21 1.03 -9.57
CA THR A 136 -10.86 0.48 -10.76
C THR A 136 -12.05 1.35 -11.16
N ALA A 137 -12.94 1.66 -10.21
CA ALA A 137 -14.06 2.57 -10.45
C ALA A 137 -13.60 3.99 -10.82
N LEU A 138 -12.59 4.53 -10.13
CA LEU A 138 -12.07 5.88 -10.39
C LEU A 138 -11.31 6.02 -11.71
N TYR A 139 -10.77 4.92 -12.24
CA TYR A 139 -10.04 4.87 -13.49
C TYR A 139 -10.82 4.28 -14.66
N ALA A 140 -12.07 3.86 -14.44
CA ALA A 140 -12.99 3.45 -15.49
C ALA A 140 -13.08 4.58 -16.54
N ASP A 141 -12.47 4.34 -17.70
CA ASP A 141 -12.44 5.29 -18.81
C ASP A 141 -12.41 4.48 -20.10
N PHE A 142 -13.40 4.71 -20.97
CA PHE A 142 -13.50 4.03 -22.26
C PHE A 142 -12.49 4.56 -23.29
N ASN A 143 -11.86 5.70 -23.04
CA ASN A 143 -10.85 6.27 -23.93
C ASN A 143 -9.50 5.54 -23.80
N PHE A 144 -9.04 4.95 -24.91
CA PHE A 144 -7.81 4.17 -25.00
C PHE A 144 -6.54 4.98 -24.64
N ILE A 145 -6.42 6.21 -25.16
CA ILE A 145 -5.24 7.07 -24.94
C ILE A 145 -5.11 7.42 -23.46
N ARG A 146 -6.21 7.88 -22.84
CA ARG A 146 -6.22 8.22 -21.41
C ARG A 146 -5.93 7.01 -20.53
N ARG A 147 -6.40 5.82 -20.92
CA ARG A 147 -6.10 4.57 -20.22
C ARG A 147 -4.61 4.21 -20.29
N ASN A 148 -4.00 4.31 -21.46
CA ASN A 148 -2.56 4.03 -21.62
C ASN A 148 -1.68 5.04 -20.87
N LEU A 149 -2.03 6.32 -20.90
CA LEU A 149 -1.31 7.34 -20.13
C LEU A 149 -1.38 7.06 -18.62
N ARG A 150 -2.55 6.63 -18.12
CA ARG A 150 -2.72 6.20 -16.72
C ARG A 150 -1.88 4.97 -16.40
N ARG A 151 -1.87 3.96 -17.27
CA ARG A 151 -1.04 2.76 -17.10
C ARG A 151 0.45 3.10 -17.06
N LEU A 152 0.92 3.97 -17.96
CA LEU A 152 2.29 4.48 -17.96
C LEU A 152 2.62 5.19 -16.65
N ARG A 153 1.76 6.11 -16.21
CA ARG A 153 1.93 6.82 -14.93
C ARG A 153 2.05 5.85 -13.75
N LEU A 154 1.16 4.86 -13.67
CA LEU A 154 1.19 3.86 -12.60
C LEU A 154 2.48 3.03 -12.65
N ARG A 155 2.99 2.66 -13.84
CA ARG A 155 4.28 1.99 -14.00
C ARG A 155 5.45 2.84 -13.49
N VAL A 156 5.49 4.12 -13.85
CA VAL A 156 6.51 5.06 -13.37
C VAL A 156 6.45 5.21 -11.85
N MET A 157 5.25 5.37 -11.29
CA MET A 157 5.07 5.43 -9.83
C MET A 157 5.52 4.14 -9.15
N CYS A 158 5.20 2.98 -9.73
CA CYS A 158 5.63 1.68 -9.21
C CYS A 158 7.15 1.57 -9.19
N ALA A 159 7.81 1.86 -10.31
CA ALA A 159 9.27 1.85 -10.41
C ALA A 159 9.89 2.79 -9.34
N ALA A 160 9.36 4.01 -9.18
CA ALA A 160 9.85 4.95 -8.18
C ALA A 160 9.69 4.42 -6.74
N VAL A 161 8.54 3.82 -6.40
CA VAL A 161 8.28 3.25 -5.07
C VAL A 161 9.18 2.05 -4.81
N LEU A 162 9.27 1.11 -5.75
CA LEU A 162 10.09 -0.10 -5.62
C LEU A 162 11.58 0.24 -5.52
N THR A 163 12.09 1.16 -6.35
CA THR A 163 13.48 1.62 -6.27
C THR A 163 13.77 2.28 -4.93
N ARG A 164 12.91 3.21 -4.49
CA ARG A 164 13.06 3.85 -3.18
C ARG A 164 13.10 2.84 -2.04
N ASP A 165 12.18 1.88 -2.04
CA ASP A 165 12.07 0.87 -0.98
C ASP A 165 13.23 -0.13 -1.05
N ALA A 166 13.68 -0.52 -2.25
CA ALA A 166 14.87 -1.35 -2.45
C ALA A 166 16.14 -0.66 -1.91
N CYS A 167 16.37 0.62 -2.23
CA CYS A 167 17.49 1.39 -1.69
C CYS A 167 17.40 1.52 -0.17
N ARG A 168 16.20 1.81 0.36
CA ARG A 168 15.98 2.00 1.79
C ARG A 168 16.15 0.72 2.60
N HIS A 169 15.72 -0.41 2.05
CA HIS A 169 15.72 -1.71 2.71
C HIS A 169 16.87 -2.61 2.28
N TRP A 170 17.77 -2.13 1.40
CA TRP A 170 18.99 -2.82 1.00
C TRP A 170 19.80 -3.41 2.18
N PRO A 171 20.03 -2.68 3.29
CA PRO A 171 20.81 -3.24 4.39
C PRO A 171 20.07 -4.36 5.13
N LEU A 172 18.74 -4.30 5.16
CA LEU A 172 17.89 -5.36 5.69
C LEU A 172 17.94 -6.58 4.77
N ALA A 173 17.80 -6.37 3.46
CA ALA A 173 17.86 -7.41 2.44
C ALA A 173 19.19 -8.20 2.49
N ARG A 174 20.33 -7.51 2.57
CA ARG A 174 21.65 -8.14 2.73
C ARG A 174 21.72 -9.01 3.99
N ARG A 175 21.18 -8.55 5.12
CA ARG A 175 21.27 -9.27 6.40
C ARG A 175 20.39 -10.51 6.45
N PHE A 176 19.23 -10.47 5.81
CA PHE A 176 18.31 -11.61 5.71
C PHE A 176 18.54 -12.47 4.47
N GLY A 177 19.63 -12.23 3.74
CA GLY A 177 20.10 -13.09 2.64
C GLY A 177 19.21 -13.09 1.41
N PHE A 178 18.50 -11.99 1.10
CA PHE A 178 17.77 -11.87 -0.17
C PHE A 178 18.31 -10.73 -1.03
N PRO A 179 18.44 -10.93 -2.35
CA PRO A 179 18.96 -9.90 -3.24
C PRO A 179 17.93 -8.77 -3.36
N ALA A 180 18.35 -7.51 -3.36
CA ALA A 180 17.40 -6.40 -3.50
C ALA A 180 16.70 -6.36 -4.85
N THR A 181 17.26 -7.03 -5.87
CA THR A 181 16.57 -7.29 -7.13
C THR A 181 15.30 -8.12 -6.92
N ALA A 182 15.21 -8.95 -5.87
CA ALA A 182 13.98 -9.68 -5.56
C ALA A 182 12.82 -8.74 -5.17
N LEU A 183 13.09 -7.62 -4.49
CA LEU A 183 12.05 -6.61 -4.21
C LEU A 183 11.57 -5.96 -5.51
N LEU A 184 12.49 -5.70 -6.44
CA LEU A 184 12.18 -5.10 -7.73
C LEU A 184 11.41 -6.05 -8.65
N THR A 185 11.87 -7.29 -8.82
CA THR A 185 11.29 -8.27 -9.75
C THR A 185 9.93 -8.78 -9.26
N GLU A 186 9.84 -9.17 -7.99
CA GLU A 186 8.57 -9.61 -7.39
C GLU A 186 7.59 -8.44 -7.29
N GLY A 187 8.08 -7.25 -6.95
CA GLY A 187 7.31 -6.02 -6.96
C GLY A 187 6.72 -5.70 -8.33
N ALA A 188 7.54 -5.76 -9.37
CA ALA A 188 7.10 -5.53 -10.73
C ALA A 188 6.07 -6.58 -11.18
N ARG A 189 6.26 -7.85 -10.84
CA ARG A 189 5.33 -8.95 -11.18
C ARG A 189 3.97 -8.77 -10.50
N ARG A 190 3.96 -8.57 -9.17
CA ARG A 190 2.71 -8.33 -8.41
C ARG A 190 2.00 -7.07 -8.88
N PHE A 191 2.76 -6.02 -9.20
CA PHE A 191 2.19 -4.79 -9.74
C PHE A 191 1.60 -4.99 -11.14
N ALA A 192 2.23 -5.74 -12.03
CA ALA A 192 1.68 -6.03 -13.35
C ALA A 192 0.31 -6.72 -13.24
N TYR A 193 0.17 -7.68 -12.33
CA TYR A 193 -1.11 -8.32 -12.03
C TYR A 193 -2.16 -7.32 -11.51
N LEU A 194 -1.80 -6.46 -10.55
CA LEU A 194 -2.70 -5.43 -10.04
C LEU A 194 -3.08 -4.37 -11.08
N LEU A 195 -2.16 -4.03 -11.98
CA LEU A 195 -2.39 -3.05 -13.05
C LEU A 195 -3.47 -3.55 -14.02
N GLU A 196 -3.49 -4.85 -14.34
CA GLU A 196 -4.55 -5.45 -15.15
C GLU A 196 -5.90 -5.44 -14.42
N ARG A 197 -5.93 -5.64 -13.10
CA ARG A 197 -7.17 -5.54 -12.32
C ARG A 197 -7.73 -4.12 -12.26
N ILE A 198 -6.86 -3.13 -12.06
CA ILE A 198 -7.29 -1.73 -11.83
C ILE A 198 -7.56 -0.99 -13.14
N THR A 199 -6.87 -1.37 -14.21
CA THR A 199 -7.01 -0.75 -15.53
C THR A 199 -7.08 -1.82 -16.63
N PRO A 200 -8.14 -2.66 -16.64
CA PRO A 200 -8.25 -3.75 -17.59
C PRO A 200 -8.17 -3.24 -19.03
N TYR A 201 -7.40 -3.95 -19.85
CA TYR A 201 -7.15 -3.54 -21.23
C TYR A 201 -8.39 -3.71 -22.11
N ARG A 202 -9.17 -4.78 -21.92
CA ARG A 202 -10.36 -5.09 -22.71
C ARG A 202 -11.61 -4.38 -22.17
N ARG A 203 -12.45 -3.85 -23.06
CA ARG A 203 -13.72 -3.20 -22.71
C ARG A 203 -14.64 -4.14 -21.93
N ASP A 204 -14.75 -5.39 -22.38
CA ASP A 204 -15.63 -6.38 -21.73
C ASP A 204 -15.11 -6.78 -20.35
N ALA A 205 -13.79 -6.81 -20.17
CA ALA A 205 -13.17 -7.02 -18.87
C ALA A 205 -13.43 -5.83 -17.92
N LEU A 206 -13.44 -4.60 -18.43
CA LEU A 206 -13.83 -3.42 -17.65
C LEU A 206 -15.31 -3.49 -17.25
N LEU A 207 -16.21 -3.82 -18.18
CA LEU A 207 -17.64 -3.96 -17.91
C LEU A 207 -17.90 -5.08 -16.90
N ALA A 208 -17.28 -6.25 -17.07
CA ALA A 208 -17.38 -7.37 -16.13
C ALA A 208 -16.87 -6.98 -14.74
N ALA A 209 -15.74 -6.26 -14.65
CA ALA A 209 -15.21 -5.77 -13.37
C ALA A 209 -16.15 -4.76 -12.69
N LEU A 210 -16.78 -3.87 -13.46
CA LEU A 210 -17.73 -2.90 -12.91
C LEU A 210 -19.06 -3.57 -12.49
N LEU A 211 -19.53 -4.56 -13.24
CA LEU A 211 -20.75 -5.30 -12.93
C LEU A 211 -20.57 -6.20 -11.70
N SER A 212 -19.43 -6.90 -11.57
CA SER A 212 -19.14 -7.75 -10.41
C SER A 212 -18.98 -6.95 -9.12
N GLN A 213 -18.40 -5.74 -9.19
CA GLN A 213 -18.36 -4.81 -8.06
C GLN A 213 -19.75 -4.38 -7.58
N ARG A 214 -20.72 -4.28 -8.50
CA ARG A 214 -22.09 -3.86 -8.18
C ARG A 214 -22.88 -4.96 -7.47
N SER A 215 -22.61 -6.23 -7.80
CA SER A 215 -23.28 -7.39 -7.22
C SER A 215 -22.62 -7.92 -5.94
N GLU A 216 -21.30 -7.75 -5.80
CA GLU A 216 -20.53 -8.29 -4.67
C GLU A 216 -19.44 -7.30 -4.20
N PRO A 217 -19.79 -6.17 -3.54
CA PRO A 217 -18.82 -5.14 -3.16
C PRO A 217 -17.76 -5.60 -2.13
N TYR A 218 -17.89 -6.81 -1.57
CA TYR A 218 -16.97 -7.37 -0.56
C TYR A 218 -16.61 -8.85 -0.78
N ALA A 219 -17.03 -9.48 -1.88
CA ALA A 219 -16.71 -10.89 -2.08
C ALA A 219 -15.37 -11.06 -2.80
N LYS A 220 -14.48 -11.82 -2.15
CA LYS A 220 -13.25 -12.45 -2.67
C LYS A 220 -11.95 -11.63 -2.58
N THR A 221 -11.39 -11.62 -1.37
CA THR A 221 -9.92 -11.58 -1.14
C THR A 221 -9.37 -12.84 -0.48
N ALA A 222 -10.13 -13.95 -0.45
CA ALA A 222 -9.66 -15.21 0.12
C ALA A 222 -8.78 -16.06 -0.82
N ARG A 223 -8.54 -15.64 -2.07
CA ARG A 223 -7.73 -16.40 -3.04
C ARG A 223 -6.81 -15.47 -3.82
N LEU A 224 -5.69 -15.11 -3.20
CA LEU A 224 -4.47 -14.74 -3.92
C LEU A 224 -3.46 -15.83 -3.57
N PRO A 225 -2.80 -16.48 -4.55
CA PRO A 225 -1.65 -17.33 -4.28
C PRO A 225 -0.50 -16.52 -3.67
#